data_AF-E3MBH9-F1
#
_entry.id   AF-E3MBH9-F1
#
_cell.length_a   1.000
_cell.length_b   1.000
_cell.length_c   1.000
_cell.angle_alpha   90.00
_cell.angle_beta   90.00
_cell.angle_gamma   90.00
#
_symmetry.space_group_name_H-M   'P 1'
#
loop_
_entity.id
_entity.type
_entity.pdbx_description
1 polymer ?
#
loop_
_entity_poly.entity_id
_entity_poly.type
_entity_poly.pdbx_seq_one_letter_code
_entity_poly.pdbx_strand_id
1 'polypeptide(L)'
;MLLQLLFLSLSPFLFQFVASQGYTCSENTVVTPPLDITKPYYYPNDWNESMPPAKYNPSQNCNWKINILEGMYATVTFYKNSNYTGSFTAWYSNNNVVG
;
A
#
# COMPACT_ATOMS: atom_id res chain seq x y z
N MET A 1 -51.21 -33.81 -5.41
CA MET A 1 -49.74 -33.65 -5.47
C MET A 1 -49.44 -32.30 -6.11
N LEU A 2 -49.56 -31.15 -5.40
CA LEU A 2 -49.10 -29.85 -5.92
C LEU A 2 -49.15 -28.68 -4.90
N LEU A 3 -48.96 -28.90 -3.58
CA LEU A 3 -49.00 -27.80 -2.60
C LEU A 3 -47.93 -27.91 -1.50
N GLN A 4 -46.76 -28.47 -1.83
CA GLN A 4 -45.63 -28.58 -0.90
C GLN A 4 -44.29 -28.08 -1.48
N LEU A 5 -44.29 -27.48 -2.67
CA LEU A 5 -43.06 -27.08 -3.37
C LEU A 5 -42.74 -25.58 -3.30
N LEU A 6 -43.47 -24.79 -2.51
CA LEU A 6 -43.40 -23.32 -2.57
C LEU A 6 -42.53 -22.63 -1.50
N PHE A 7 -41.73 -23.37 -0.71
CA PHE A 7 -40.94 -22.78 0.38
C PHE A 7 -39.43 -23.07 0.34
N LEU A 8 -38.84 -23.39 -0.82
CA LEU A 8 -37.41 -23.74 -0.89
C LEU A 8 -36.50 -22.83 -1.71
N SER A 9 -36.96 -21.70 -2.24
CA SER A 9 -36.05 -20.87 -3.05
C SER A 9 -36.32 -19.39 -2.89
N LEU A 10 -35.84 -18.81 -1.79
CA LEU A 10 -35.48 -17.39 -1.70
C LEU A 10 -34.60 -17.23 -0.45
N SER A 11 -33.46 -17.94 -0.41
CA SER A 11 -32.35 -17.44 0.39
C SER A 11 -31.71 -16.32 -0.43
N PRO A 12 -31.85 -15.04 -0.04
CA PRO A 12 -31.08 -14.00 -0.70
C PRO A 12 -29.62 -14.30 -0.38
N PHE A 13 -28.87 -14.74 -1.40
CA PHE A 13 -27.42 -14.68 -1.38
C PHE A 13 -27.06 -13.21 -1.13
N LEU A 14 -26.85 -12.87 0.13
CA LEU A 14 -26.28 -11.59 0.54
C LEU A 14 -24.87 -11.58 -0.02
N PHE A 15 -24.71 -11.02 -1.23
CA PHE A 15 -23.41 -10.66 -1.76
C PHE A 15 -22.82 -9.63 -0.80
N GLN A 16 -22.01 -10.10 0.13
CA GLN A 16 -21.20 -9.23 0.96
C GLN A 16 -20.12 -8.65 0.05
N PHE A 17 -20.38 -7.45 -0.47
CA PHE A 17 -19.35 -6.65 -1.10
C PHE A 17 -18.34 -6.27 -0.03
N VAL A 18 -17.24 -7.03 0.07
CA VAL A 18 -16.11 -6.62 0.88
C VAL A 18 -15.39 -5.52 0.09
N ALA A 19 -15.75 -4.26 0.36
CA ALA A 19 -14.91 -3.15 -0.03
C ALA A 19 -13.60 -3.29 0.75
N SER A 20 -12.58 -3.87 0.12
CA SER A 20 -11.22 -3.85 0.67
C SER A 20 -10.79 -2.38 0.76
N GLN A 21 -10.70 -1.89 2.00
CA GLN A 21 -10.15 -0.56 2.27
C GLN A 21 -8.66 -0.61 1.89
N GLY A 22 -8.21 0.41 1.15
CA GLY A 22 -6.80 0.56 0.84
C GLY A 22 -6.01 0.96 2.08
N TYR A 23 -4.68 0.89 1.97
CA TYR A 23 -3.79 1.38 3.00
C TYR A 23 -3.96 2.88 3.22
N THR A 24 -3.80 3.30 4.47
CA THR A 24 -3.69 4.70 4.84
C THR A 24 -2.25 4.97 5.23
N CYS A 25 -1.60 5.91 4.55
CA CYS A 25 -0.28 6.36 4.92
C CYS A 25 -0.36 7.46 5.99
N SER A 26 0.59 7.49 6.91
CA SER A 26 0.77 8.60 7.84
C SER A 26 1.64 9.66 7.18
N GLU A 27 1.31 10.94 7.37
CA GLU A 27 2.11 12.08 6.87
C GLU A 27 3.54 12.12 7.44
N ASN A 28 3.83 11.39 8.53
CA ASN A 28 5.13 11.38 9.19
C ASN A 28 5.69 9.96 9.34
N THR A 29 5.48 9.10 8.33
CA THR A 29 6.00 7.72 8.39
C THR A 29 7.52 7.76 8.36
N VAL A 30 8.19 7.25 9.41
CA VAL A 30 9.64 7.11 9.46
C VAL A 30 10.03 5.69 9.08
N VAL A 31 10.81 5.57 8.01
CA VAL A 31 11.40 4.31 7.55
C VAL A 31 12.82 4.23 8.10
N THR A 32 13.03 3.32 9.03
CA THR A 32 14.36 3.02 9.59
C THR A 32 14.91 1.78 8.90
N PRO A 33 16.18 1.80 8.45
CA PRO A 33 16.79 0.65 7.81
C PRO A 33 16.80 -0.55 8.76
N PRO A 34 16.62 -1.78 8.25
CA PRO A 34 16.65 -2.98 9.06
C PRO A 34 18.04 -3.17 9.68
N LEU A 35 18.10 -3.81 10.84
CA LEU A 35 19.39 -4.19 11.47
C LEU A 35 20.24 -5.06 10.54
N ASP A 36 19.57 -5.92 9.77
CA ASP A 36 20.15 -6.73 8.72
C ASP A 36 20.01 -6.02 7.37
N ILE A 37 21.03 -5.28 6.97
CA ILE A 37 21.06 -4.46 5.73
C ILE A 37 21.06 -5.29 4.45
N THR A 38 21.15 -6.62 4.54
CA THR A 38 21.03 -7.52 3.38
C THR A 38 19.57 -7.77 2.99
N LYS A 39 18.62 -7.38 3.84
CA LYS A 39 17.19 -7.57 3.64
C LYS A 39 16.50 -6.25 3.26
N PRO A 40 15.58 -6.27 2.29
CA PRO A 40 14.79 -5.10 1.97
C PRO A 40 13.82 -4.75 3.10
N TYR A 41 13.54 -3.46 3.24
CA TYR A 41 12.42 -2.96 4.04
C TYR A 41 11.22 -2.75 3.12
N TYR A 42 10.07 -3.31 3.48
CA TYR A 42 8.83 -3.12 2.73
C TYR A 42 7.85 -2.23 3.49
N TYR A 43 7.16 -1.37 2.75
CA TYR A 43 6.06 -0.56 3.25
C TYR A 43 4.87 -0.65 2.28
N PRO A 44 3.63 -0.80 2.77
CA PRO A 44 3.25 -1.07 4.16
C PRO A 44 3.77 -2.44 4.65
N ASN A 45 3.82 -2.67 5.97
CA ASN A 45 4.55 -3.80 6.57
C ASN A 45 4.04 -5.20 6.17
N ASP A 46 2.81 -5.29 5.67
CA ASP A 46 2.15 -6.51 5.21
C ASP A 46 2.19 -6.67 3.68
N TRP A 47 2.88 -5.77 2.97
CA TRP A 47 3.11 -5.84 1.53
C TRP A 47 4.56 -6.26 1.23
N ASN A 48 4.77 -6.96 0.10
CA ASN A 48 6.09 -7.24 -0.46
C ASN A 48 6.02 -7.40 -1.99
N GLU A 49 7.17 -7.61 -2.63
CA GLU A 49 7.31 -7.72 -4.09
C GLU A 49 6.61 -8.92 -4.76
N SER A 50 6.22 -9.94 -3.98
CA SER A 50 5.42 -11.07 -4.51
C SER A 50 3.93 -10.75 -4.65
N MET A 51 3.49 -9.60 -4.12
CA MET A 51 2.10 -9.16 -4.13
C MET A 51 1.88 -8.08 -5.20
N PRO A 52 0.64 -7.90 -5.70
CA PRO A 52 0.31 -6.73 -6.52
C PRO A 52 0.67 -5.42 -5.80
N PRO A 53 0.95 -4.32 -6.53
CA PRO A 53 1.27 -3.04 -5.90
C PRO A 53 0.25 -2.62 -4.85
N ALA A 54 0.74 -2.17 -3.69
CA ALA A 54 -0.11 -1.76 -2.57
C ALA A 54 -1.13 -0.69 -3.00
N LYS A 55 -2.41 -0.92 -2.69
CA LYS A 55 -3.49 0.01 -3.00
C LYS A 55 -3.72 0.94 -1.82
N TYR A 56 -3.48 2.23 -2.01
CA TYR A 56 -3.79 3.26 -1.02
C TYR A 56 -5.20 3.81 -1.20
N ASN A 57 -5.77 4.36 -0.13
CA ASN A 57 -7.04 5.09 -0.21
C ASN A 57 -6.87 6.34 -1.09
N PRO A 58 -7.92 6.74 -1.82
CA PRO A 58 -7.86 7.92 -2.70
C PRO A 58 -7.64 9.21 -1.90
N SER A 59 -7.13 10.23 -2.58
CA SER A 59 -6.96 11.60 -2.04
C SER A 59 -6.04 11.70 -0.83
N GLN A 60 -5.00 10.86 -0.76
CA GLN A 60 -3.97 10.91 0.28
C GLN A 60 -2.66 11.48 -0.26
N ASN A 61 -1.96 12.28 0.55
CA ASN A 61 -0.58 12.68 0.31
C ASN A 61 0.31 11.90 1.28
N CYS A 62 1.12 10.99 0.75
CA CYS A 62 1.98 10.14 1.55
C CYS A 62 3.40 10.71 1.61
N ASN A 63 3.94 10.78 2.82
CA ASN A 63 5.31 11.23 3.05
C ASN A 63 6.04 10.20 3.91
N TRP A 64 7.24 9.83 3.45
CA TRP A 64 8.12 8.90 4.11
C TRP A 64 9.47 9.57 4.36
N LYS A 65 9.89 9.57 5.62
CA LYS A 65 11.24 9.96 6.02
C LYS A 65 12.11 8.72 6.12
N ILE A 66 13.01 8.55 5.16
CA ILE A 66 13.93 7.40 5.11
C ILE A 66 15.23 7.78 5.82
N ASN A 67 15.55 7.10 6.92
CA ASN A 67 16.83 7.26 7.58
C ASN A 67 17.90 6.46 6.83
N ILE A 68 19.04 7.08 6.53
CA ILE A 68 20.19 6.41 5.91
C ILE A 68 21.34 6.51 6.90
N LEU A 69 21.97 5.38 7.25
CA LEU A 69 23.12 5.38 8.15
C LEU A 69 24.33 6.03 7.45
N GLU A 70 25.21 6.60 8.26
CA GLU A 70 26.44 7.22 7.77
C GLU A 70 27.27 6.25 6.92
N GLY A 71 27.78 6.73 5.78
CA GLY A 71 28.57 5.92 4.85
C GLY A 71 27.76 4.99 3.95
N MET A 72 26.43 5.02 3.99
CA MET A 72 25.56 4.19 3.15
C MET A 72 24.78 5.02 2.13
N TYR A 73 24.27 4.34 1.10
CA TYR A 73 23.23 4.86 0.22
C TYR A 73 21.97 3.99 0.34
N ALA A 74 20.83 4.54 -0.03
CA ALA A 74 19.58 3.79 -0.13
C ALA A 74 19.08 3.82 -1.57
N THR A 75 18.52 2.70 -2.01
CA THR A 75 17.75 2.62 -3.24
C THR A 75 16.28 2.54 -2.87
N VAL A 76 15.46 3.40 -3.47
CA VAL A 76 14.01 3.41 -3.25
C VAL A 76 13.33 3.04 -4.56
N THR A 77 12.46 2.04 -4.53
CA THR A 77 11.71 1.59 -5.69
C THR A 77 10.22 1.81 -5.45
N PHE A 78 9.59 2.61 -6.31
CA PHE A 78 8.15 2.87 -6.26
C PHE A 78 7.42 2.09 -7.35
N TYR A 79 6.36 1.38 -6.98
CA TYR A 79 5.49 0.69 -7.92
C TYR A 79 4.18 1.47 -8.09
N LYS A 80 3.84 1.82 -9.32
CA LYS A 80 2.56 2.45 -9.66
C LYS A 80 1.80 1.59 -10.67
N ASN A 81 0.65 1.09 -10.26
CA ASN A 81 -0.33 0.49 -11.15
C ASN A 81 -1.64 1.29 -11.06
N SER A 82 -1.73 2.35 -11.85
CA SER A 82 -2.88 3.27 -11.83
C SER A 82 -2.98 4.05 -13.13
N ASN A 83 -4.21 4.21 -13.61
CA ASN A 83 -4.55 5.08 -14.75
C ASN A 83 -4.64 6.56 -14.36
N TYR A 84 -4.48 6.90 -13.08
CA TYR A 84 -4.55 8.27 -12.58
C TYR A 84 -3.17 8.93 -12.54
N THR A 85 -3.13 10.23 -12.75
CA THR A 85 -1.92 11.04 -12.56
C THR A 85 -1.50 10.98 -11.09
N GLY A 86 -0.21 10.79 -10.87
CA GLY A 86 0.42 10.69 -9.55
C GLY A 86 1.92 10.65 -9.76
N SER A 87 2.65 11.32 -8.88
CA SER A 87 4.10 11.48 -8.93
C SER A 87 4.72 11.04 -7.61
N PHE A 88 5.95 10.54 -7.69
CA PHE A 88 6.81 10.39 -6.52
C PHE A 88 7.87 11.46 -6.60
N THR A 89 8.11 12.14 -5.49
CA THR A 89 9.18 13.13 -5.37
C THR A 89 10.07 12.71 -4.20
N ALA A 90 11.37 12.68 -4.42
CA ALA A 90 12.36 12.43 -3.38
C ALA A 90 13.18 13.70 -3.14
N TRP A 91 13.37 14.04 -1.87
CA TRP A 91 14.23 15.13 -1.43
C TRP A 91 15.13 14.64 -0.29
N TYR A 92 16.34 15.19 -0.25
CA TYR A 92 17.22 15.09 0.90
C TYR A 92 16.65 15.88 2.08
N SER A 93 17.11 15.59 3.29
CA SER A 93 16.71 16.30 4.51
C SER A 93 17.07 17.80 4.50
N ASN A 94 17.97 18.22 3.63
CA ASN A 94 18.31 19.63 3.35
C ASN A 94 17.44 20.27 2.26
N ASN A 95 16.33 19.63 1.87
CA ASN A 95 15.38 20.05 0.84
C ASN A 95 15.92 20.09 -0.60
N ASN A 96 17.10 19.52 -0.86
CA ASN A 96 17.57 19.33 -2.23
C ASN A 96 16.83 18.16 -2.89
N VAL A 97 16.39 18.33 -4.13
CA VAL A 97 15.69 17.29 -4.90
C VAL A 97 16.70 16.23 -5.39
N VAL A 98 16.33 14.96 -5.29
CA VAL A 98 17.09 13.86 -5.90
C VAL A 98 16.76 13.84 -7.40
N GLY A 99 17.79 14.02 -8.24
CA GLY A 99 17.67 14.03 -9.70
C GLY A 99 17.44 12.65 -10.30
#